data_AF-A0A928XC91-F1
#
_entry.id   AF-A0A928XC91-F1
#
_cell.length_a   1.000
_cell.length_b   1.000
_cell.length_c   1.000
_cell.angle_alpha   90.00
_cell.angle_beta   90.00
_cell.angle_gamma   90.00
#
_symmetry.space_group_name_H-M   'P 1'
#
loop_
_entity.id
_entity.type
_entity.pdbx_description
1 polymer ?
#
loop_
_entity_poly.entity_id
_entity_poly.type
_entity_poly.pdbx_seq_one_letter_code
_entity_poly.pdbx_strand_id
1 'polypeptide(L)'
;MFTLIEALRFRSLRYVHRSLAPFHVLVGPNASGKTTFLDVVGFMSDFVREGLDAAIQERTQNLQDLFWKRGGDSFELAVEVRFPEARRDRLPDPDFSLIRYELVVGIDPETKENCVVAERGLLKKAPRPEPATPRSLFPHAAKEPDTLLTPDKATGKRVVLSKKPGKNVNYSSETYGESGKGWVTPFKLGPQRSALASLPDDERKFPVATWFKEFLGTGIQRLTLNSLLIRRASPPGQVRGFKPDGSNLPWVVHDLKQHHPNRARDWLEHVRTALPEIESIDTQERADDRHRYLTVTYQGGITVPSWVVSDGTLRLLALTLIAYLSAPASAYLIEEPENGIHPRAVETLLQSLSCVYDSQVLVATHSPIILSSVEASNVLCFAKGSDGATDIVRGDQHPNLRTWRGEENLGVLFAGGVLG
;
A
#
# COMPACT_ATOMS: atom_id res chain seq x y z
N MET A 1 4.96 -3.28 -7.81
CA MET A 1 3.59 -3.16 -7.24
C MET A 1 3.16 -4.49 -6.62
N PHE A 2 2.36 -4.47 -5.54
CA PHE A 2 1.80 -5.68 -4.95
C PHE A 2 0.83 -6.35 -5.92
N THR A 3 0.95 -7.67 -6.06
CA THR A 3 0.12 -8.53 -6.90
C THR A 3 -0.66 -9.55 -6.07
N LEU A 4 -0.21 -9.82 -4.84
CA LEU A 4 -0.87 -10.69 -3.86
C LEU A 4 -0.58 -10.18 -2.45
N ILE A 5 -1.61 -10.16 -1.60
CA ILE A 5 -1.49 -9.99 -0.15
C ILE A 5 -2.12 -11.22 0.53
N GLU A 6 -1.38 -11.81 1.45
CA GLU A 6 -1.84 -12.89 2.31
C GLU A 6 -1.61 -12.56 3.77
N ALA A 7 -2.56 -12.97 4.61
CA ALA A 7 -2.45 -12.87 6.06
C ALA A 7 -3.10 -14.10 6.69
N LEU A 8 -2.45 -14.68 7.69
CA LEU A 8 -2.92 -15.81 8.46
C LEU A 8 -2.87 -15.42 9.94
N ARG A 9 -4.02 -15.45 10.60
CA ARG A 9 -4.21 -15.16 12.03
C ARG A 9 -3.74 -13.77 12.47
N PHE A 10 -3.90 -12.76 11.62
CA PHE A 10 -3.51 -11.38 11.90
C PHE A 10 -4.73 -10.50 12.21
N ARG A 11 -4.88 -10.05 13.47
CA ARG A 11 -5.95 -9.18 13.98
C ARG A 11 -7.35 -9.66 13.62
N SER A 12 -7.98 -9.06 12.61
CA SER A 12 -9.34 -9.42 12.13
C SER A 12 -9.33 -10.38 10.93
N LEU A 13 -8.14 -10.76 10.47
CA LEU A 13 -7.92 -11.63 9.31
C LEU A 13 -7.56 -13.02 9.80
N ARG A 14 -8.53 -13.92 9.78
CA ARG A 14 -8.31 -15.34 10.08
C ARG A 14 -7.42 -15.99 9.02
N TYR A 15 -7.84 -15.86 7.75
CA TYR A 15 -7.03 -16.16 6.58
C TYR A 15 -7.50 -15.30 5.41
N VAL A 16 -6.57 -14.62 4.75
CA VAL A 16 -6.78 -13.83 3.55
C VAL A 16 -5.74 -14.23 2.51
N HIS A 17 -6.17 -14.37 1.27
CA HIS A 17 -5.30 -14.56 0.10
C HIS A 17 -5.87 -13.78 -1.07
N ARG A 18 -5.48 -12.52 -1.31
CA ARG A 18 -6.13 -11.68 -2.33
C ARG A 18 -5.15 -11.10 -3.33
N SER A 19 -5.38 -11.42 -4.60
CA SER A 19 -4.67 -10.79 -5.71
C SER A 19 -5.08 -9.34 -5.89
N LEU A 20 -4.15 -8.51 -6.34
CA LEU A 20 -4.34 -7.08 -6.49
C LEU A 20 -3.99 -6.60 -7.91
N ALA A 21 -4.77 -5.65 -8.39
CA ALA A 21 -4.48 -4.78 -9.52
C ALA A 21 -3.75 -3.49 -9.03
N PRO A 22 -3.27 -2.63 -9.95
CA PRO A 22 -2.67 -1.35 -9.61
C PRO A 22 -3.61 -0.40 -8.84
N PHE A 23 -4.93 -0.50 -9.05
CA PHE A 23 -5.93 0.33 -8.38
C PHE A 23 -7.03 -0.54 -7.76
N HIS A 24 -7.33 -0.31 -6.48
CA HIS A 24 -8.48 -0.93 -5.83
C HIS A 24 -9.18 0.02 -4.85
N VAL A 25 -10.51 -0.11 -4.81
CA VAL A 25 -11.37 0.52 -3.80
C VAL A 25 -11.89 -0.57 -2.86
N LEU A 26 -11.55 -0.46 -1.58
CA LEU A 26 -11.91 -1.37 -0.51
C LEU A 26 -13.18 -0.86 0.17
N VAL A 27 -14.24 -1.66 0.16
CA VAL A 27 -15.56 -1.29 0.70
C VAL A 27 -16.12 -2.37 1.60
N GLY A 28 -16.94 -1.98 2.57
CA GLY A 28 -17.57 -2.90 3.50
C GLY A 28 -17.93 -2.20 4.81
N PRO A 29 -18.66 -2.85 5.73
CA PRO A 29 -19.08 -2.25 6.99
C PRO A 29 -17.91 -1.81 7.88
N ASN A 30 -18.20 -1.02 8.91
CA ASN A 30 -17.19 -0.69 9.91
C ASN A 30 -16.65 -1.95 10.57
N ALA A 31 -15.35 -1.94 10.86
CA ALA A 31 -14.63 -3.08 11.39
C ALA A 31 -14.64 -4.33 10.51
N SER A 32 -14.98 -4.27 9.21
CA SER A 32 -14.95 -5.42 8.30
C SER A 32 -13.56 -5.91 7.91
N GLY A 33 -12.49 -5.28 8.41
CA GLY A 33 -11.09 -5.69 8.16
C GLY A 33 -10.35 -4.88 7.11
N LYS A 34 -10.95 -3.83 6.52
CA LYS A 34 -10.30 -2.95 5.52
C LYS A 34 -8.96 -2.37 6.01
N THR A 35 -8.99 -1.64 7.13
CA THR A 35 -7.78 -1.06 7.75
C THR A 35 -6.80 -2.16 8.13
N THR A 36 -7.25 -3.31 8.63
CA THR A 36 -6.37 -4.45 8.94
C THR A 36 -5.67 -5.00 7.68
N PHE A 37 -6.37 -5.06 6.55
CA PHE A 37 -5.80 -5.52 5.29
C PHE A 37 -4.74 -4.55 4.74
N LEU A 38 -5.00 -3.24 4.78
CA LEU A 38 -3.99 -2.22 4.45
C LEU A 38 -2.80 -2.28 5.43
N ASP A 39 -3.07 -2.61 6.70
CA ASP A 39 -2.04 -2.70 7.74
C ASP A 39 -1.12 -3.92 7.58
N VAL A 40 -1.45 -4.91 6.74
CA VAL A 40 -0.53 -6.02 6.40
C VAL A 40 0.74 -5.47 5.77
N VAL A 41 0.61 -4.64 4.73
CA VAL A 41 1.76 -4.02 4.06
C VAL A 41 2.39 -2.94 4.95
N GLY A 42 1.59 -2.19 5.72
CA GLY A 42 2.08 -1.23 6.70
C GLY A 42 3.00 -1.88 7.74
N PHE A 43 2.59 -3.02 8.31
CA PHE A 43 3.36 -3.75 9.31
C PHE A 43 4.69 -4.24 8.73
N MET A 44 4.67 -4.79 7.50
CA MET A 44 5.89 -5.21 6.82
C MET A 44 6.84 -4.04 6.53
N SER A 45 6.32 -2.87 6.16
CA SER A 45 7.11 -1.63 6.03
C SER A 45 7.80 -1.29 7.34
N ASP A 46 7.04 -1.13 8.42
CA ASP A 46 7.56 -0.69 9.71
C ASP A 46 8.57 -1.71 10.27
N PHE A 47 8.33 -3.00 10.06
CA PHE A 47 9.25 -4.08 10.43
C PHE A 47 10.60 -3.97 9.72
N VAL A 48 10.61 -3.69 8.41
CA VAL A 48 11.86 -3.55 7.64
C VAL A 48 12.59 -2.25 8.00
N ARG A 49 11.86 -1.18 8.29
CA ARG A 49 12.44 0.15 8.59
C ARG A 49 13.01 0.23 10.01
N GLU A 50 12.23 -0.19 10.99
CA GLU A 50 12.47 0.12 12.41
C GLU A 50 12.66 -1.15 13.26
N GLY A 51 12.26 -2.31 12.74
CA GLY A 51 12.36 -3.60 13.43
C GLY A 51 11.05 -4.04 14.07
N LEU A 52 11.04 -5.24 14.66
CA LEU A 52 9.82 -5.87 15.16
C LEU A 52 9.15 -5.10 16.30
N ASP A 53 9.91 -4.64 17.28
CA ASP A 53 9.34 -3.98 18.45
C ASP A 53 8.66 -2.66 18.09
N ALA A 54 9.28 -1.85 17.23
CA ALA A 54 8.69 -0.61 16.73
C ALA A 54 7.43 -0.87 15.91
N ALA A 55 7.45 -1.88 15.02
CA ALA A 55 6.29 -2.28 14.23
C ALA A 55 5.11 -2.74 15.09
N ILE A 56 5.38 -3.37 16.25
CA ILE A 56 4.35 -3.73 17.24
C ILE A 56 3.87 -2.48 17.96
N GLN A 57 4.77 -1.67 18.52
CA GLN A 57 4.46 -0.50 19.36
C GLN A 57 3.62 0.56 18.65
N GLU A 58 3.80 0.73 17.33
CA GLU A 58 2.97 1.61 16.50
C GLU A 58 1.49 1.19 16.49
N ARG A 59 1.19 -0.08 16.80
CA ARG A 59 -0.16 -0.67 16.74
C ARG A 59 -0.73 -1.02 18.10
N THR A 60 0.11 -1.53 18.99
CA THR A 60 -0.30 -2.06 20.30
C THR A 60 0.90 -2.21 21.24
N GLN A 61 0.63 -2.33 22.54
CA GLN A 61 1.62 -2.66 23.55
C GLN A 61 1.98 -4.16 23.56
N ASN A 62 1.05 -5.03 23.15
CA ASN A 62 1.22 -6.48 23.26
C ASN A 62 1.08 -7.17 21.90
N LEU A 63 2.06 -8.01 21.53
CA LEU A 63 2.04 -8.77 20.27
C LEU A 63 0.77 -9.63 20.12
N GLN A 64 0.26 -10.20 21.20
CA GLN A 64 -0.96 -11.02 21.19
C GLN A 64 -2.21 -10.26 20.72
N ASP A 65 -2.25 -8.93 20.85
CA ASP A 65 -3.36 -8.12 20.29
C ASP A 65 -3.35 -8.11 18.75
N LEU A 66 -2.22 -8.46 18.14
CA LEU A 66 -2.12 -8.65 16.69
C LEU A 66 -2.54 -10.07 16.26
N PHE A 67 -2.79 -10.99 17.19
CA PHE A 67 -3.22 -12.35 16.85
C PHE A 67 -4.73 -12.39 16.65
N TRP A 68 -5.17 -13.23 15.73
CA TRP A 68 -6.59 -13.48 15.51
C TRP A 68 -7.26 -13.96 16.80
N LYS A 69 -8.25 -13.21 17.28
CA LYS A 69 -8.93 -13.41 18.58
C LYS A 69 -7.97 -13.53 19.77
N ARG A 70 -6.77 -12.92 19.70
CA ARG A 70 -5.71 -13.07 20.71
C ARG A 70 -5.31 -14.53 20.98
N GLY A 71 -5.56 -15.42 20.01
CA GLY A 71 -5.32 -16.85 20.14
C GLY A 71 -4.13 -17.32 19.30
N GLY A 72 -3.50 -18.40 19.75
CA GLY A 72 -2.32 -18.97 19.11
C GLY A 72 -1.03 -18.26 19.51
N ASP A 73 0.08 -18.68 18.90
CA ASP A 73 1.44 -18.25 19.27
C ASP A 73 2.13 -17.41 18.19
N SER A 74 1.50 -17.28 17.02
CA SER A 74 2.04 -16.56 15.87
C SER A 74 0.97 -16.13 14.87
N PHE A 75 1.34 -15.14 14.04
CA PHE A 75 0.66 -14.82 12.79
C PHE A 75 1.65 -14.86 11.63
N GLU A 76 1.12 -15.01 10.41
CA GLU A 76 1.93 -15.00 9.20
C GLU A 76 1.42 -13.95 8.22
N LEU A 77 2.34 -13.23 7.59
CA LEU A 77 2.06 -12.29 6.51
C LEU A 77 2.89 -12.68 5.29
N ALA A 78 2.29 -12.61 4.11
CA ALA A 78 3.04 -12.76 2.87
C ALA A 78 2.55 -11.80 1.79
N VAL A 79 3.48 -11.34 0.96
CA VAL A 79 3.19 -10.44 -0.15
C VAL A 79 3.95 -10.87 -1.39
N GLU A 80 3.35 -10.71 -2.56
CA GLU A 80 4.04 -10.86 -3.85
C GLU A 80 4.06 -9.54 -4.58
N VAL A 81 5.25 -9.12 -5.01
CA VAL A 81 5.45 -7.82 -5.64
C VAL A 81 6.12 -8.00 -6.99
N ARG A 82 5.52 -7.42 -8.03
CA ARG A 82 6.14 -7.29 -9.34
C ARG A 82 7.21 -6.21 -9.30
N PHE A 83 8.44 -6.60 -9.64
CA PHE A 83 9.59 -5.70 -9.74
C PHE A 83 9.73 -5.13 -11.16
N PRO A 84 10.40 -3.96 -11.33
CA PRO A 84 10.62 -3.33 -12.63
C PRO A 84 11.44 -4.20 -13.60
N GLU A 85 11.19 -4.04 -14.91
CA GLU A 85 11.89 -4.78 -15.97
C GLU A 85 13.42 -4.58 -15.91
N ALA A 86 13.89 -3.38 -15.60
CA ALA A 86 15.31 -3.09 -15.43
C ALA A 86 16.01 -3.95 -14.35
N ARG A 87 15.26 -4.47 -13.36
CA ARG A 87 15.79 -5.42 -12.37
C ARG A 87 15.76 -6.87 -12.88
N ARG A 88 14.75 -7.19 -13.69
CA ARG A 88 14.56 -8.50 -14.35
C ARG A 88 15.70 -8.82 -15.31
N ASP A 89 16.15 -7.85 -16.10
CA ASP A 89 17.23 -8.01 -17.09
C ASP A 89 18.58 -8.37 -16.47
N ARG A 90 18.72 -8.19 -15.15
CA ARG A 90 19.93 -8.52 -14.38
C ARG A 90 19.91 -9.94 -13.84
N LEU A 91 18.79 -10.67 -13.99
CA LEU A 91 18.64 -12.03 -13.49
C LEU A 91 19.08 -13.07 -14.54
N PRO A 92 19.60 -14.24 -14.13
CA PRO A 92 19.98 -15.30 -15.06
C PRO A 92 18.79 -15.98 -15.73
N ASP A 93 17.68 -16.11 -15.01
CA ASP A 93 16.42 -16.65 -15.53
C ASP A 93 15.44 -15.48 -15.66
N PRO A 94 15.15 -15.03 -16.89
CA PRO A 94 14.25 -13.91 -17.11
C PRO A 94 12.79 -14.29 -16.81
N ASP A 95 12.41 -15.54 -16.58
CA ASP A 95 11.02 -15.86 -16.24
C ASP A 95 10.62 -15.39 -14.83
N PHE A 96 11.60 -15.11 -13.96
CA PHE A 96 11.32 -14.50 -12.68
C PHE A 96 10.82 -13.06 -12.88
N SER A 97 9.66 -12.76 -12.32
CA SER A 97 9.04 -11.42 -12.42
C SER A 97 8.43 -10.93 -11.10
N LEU A 98 8.43 -11.77 -10.08
CA LEU A 98 7.84 -11.49 -8.77
C LEU A 98 8.86 -11.77 -7.67
N ILE A 99 8.87 -10.94 -6.63
CA ILE A 99 9.45 -11.28 -5.34
C ILE A 99 8.32 -11.59 -4.36
N ARG A 100 8.39 -12.74 -3.70
CA ARG A 100 7.53 -13.13 -2.60
C ARG A 100 8.28 -12.93 -1.30
N TYR A 101 7.69 -12.19 -0.38
CA TYR A 101 8.21 -11.97 0.96
C TYR A 101 7.26 -12.57 1.98
N GLU A 102 7.79 -13.39 2.86
CA GLU A 102 7.04 -14.18 3.85
C GLU A 102 7.61 -13.88 5.24
N LEU A 103 6.73 -13.58 6.19
CA LEU A 103 7.08 -13.22 7.55
C LEU A 103 6.18 -13.97 8.53
N VAL A 104 6.80 -14.65 9.49
CA VAL A 104 6.11 -15.26 10.63
C VAL A 104 6.61 -14.59 11.89
N VAL A 105 5.69 -13.98 12.64
CA VAL A 105 5.95 -13.32 13.90
C VAL A 105 5.25 -14.09 15.00
N GLY A 106 5.97 -14.35 16.08
CA GLY A 106 5.42 -15.07 17.22
C GLY A 106 6.12 -14.72 18.51
N ILE A 107 5.81 -15.51 19.54
CA ILE A 107 6.43 -15.42 20.85
C ILE A 107 7.37 -16.61 20.99
N ASP A 108 8.62 -16.36 21.38
CA ASP A 108 9.57 -17.42 21.66
C ASP A 108 9.09 -18.24 22.87
N PRO A 109 8.97 -19.58 22.76
CA PRO A 109 8.44 -20.39 23.84
C PRO A 109 9.34 -20.42 25.08
N GLU A 110 10.66 -20.26 24.91
CA GLU A 110 11.66 -20.30 25.97
C GLU A 110 11.83 -18.93 26.62
N THR A 111 12.04 -17.87 25.84
CA THR A 111 12.34 -16.53 26.38
C THR A 111 11.09 -15.70 26.68
N LYS A 112 9.93 -16.08 26.11
CA LYS A 112 8.69 -15.28 26.12
C LYS A 112 8.81 -13.91 25.45
N GLU A 113 9.86 -13.70 24.67
CA GLU A 113 10.06 -12.47 23.91
C GLU A 113 9.42 -12.54 22.53
N ASN A 114 9.05 -11.38 21.98
CA ASN A 114 8.60 -11.26 20.59
C ASN A 114 9.74 -11.63 19.65
N CYS A 115 9.48 -12.49 18.66
CA CYS A 115 10.51 -12.95 17.75
C CYS A 115 10.01 -13.15 16.31
N VAL A 116 10.95 -13.10 15.37
CA VAL A 116 10.73 -13.51 13.98
C VAL A 116 10.95 -15.02 13.89
N VAL A 117 9.85 -15.77 13.82
CA VAL A 117 9.84 -17.24 13.73
C VAL A 117 10.29 -17.73 12.35
N ALA A 118 10.02 -16.95 11.30
CA ALA A 118 10.58 -17.18 9.97
C ALA A 118 10.52 -15.90 9.15
N GLU A 119 11.52 -15.69 8.29
CA GLU A 119 11.49 -14.62 7.29
C GLU A 119 12.13 -15.15 6.01
N ARG A 120 11.45 -15.01 4.88
CA ARG A 120 11.91 -15.51 3.59
C ARG A 120 11.62 -14.53 2.47
N GLY A 121 12.58 -14.41 1.56
CA GLY A 121 12.44 -13.69 0.30
C GLY A 121 12.74 -14.65 -0.85
N LEU A 122 11.82 -14.75 -1.79
CA LEU A 122 11.85 -15.71 -2.89
C LEU A 122 11.60 -14.99 -4.20
N LEU A 123 12.38 -15.27 -5.26
CA LEU A 123 11.96 -14.92 -6.61
C LEU A 123 10.97 -15.98 -7.11
N LYS A 124 9.90 -15.56 -7.76
CA LYS A 124 8.87 -16.41 -8.36
C LYS A 124 8.62 -16.02 -9.82
N LYS A 125 8.34 -17.02 -10.64
CA LYS A 125 7.79 -16.82 -11.98
C LYS A 125 6.35 -16.33 -11.84
N ALA A 126 5.87 -15.51 -12.78
CA ALA A 126 4.47 -15.10 -12.78
C ALA A 126 3.58 -16.35 -12.76
N PRO A 127 2.59 -16.45 -11.86
CA PRO A 127 1.66 -17.56 -11.88
C PRO A 127 0.90 -17.55 -13.21
N ARG A 128 0.56 -18.73 -13.71
CA ARG A 128 -0.43 -18.83 -14.79
C ARG A 128 -1.75 -18.26 -14.25
N PRO A 129 -2.54 -17.53 -15.06
CA PRO A 129 -3.85 -17.07 -14.61
C PRO A 129 -4.68 -18.27 -14.19
N GLU A 130 -4.99 -18.39 -12.90
CA GLU A 130 -5.93 -19.40 -12.44
C GLU A 130 -7.35 -18.90 -12.73
N PRO A 131 -8.23 -19.73 -13.30
CA PRO A 131 -9.61 -19.35 -13.50
C PRO A 131 -10.24 -19.06 -12.13
N ALA A 132 -10.90 -17.90 -12.02
CA ALA A 132 -11.56 -17.50 -10.79
C ALA A 132 -12.63 -18.54 -10.44
N THR A 133 -12.46 -19.25 -9.32
CA THR A 133 -13.45 -20.24 -8.88
C THR A 133 -14.76 -19.52 -8.56
N PRO A 134 -15.88 -19.94 -9.17
CA PRO A 134 -17.18 -19.39 -8.85
C PRO A 134 -17.51 -19.51 -7.37
N ARG A 135 -17.72 -18.37 -6.69
CA ARG A 135 -18.28 -18.38 -5.33
C ARG A 135 -19.80 -18.31 -5.40
N SER A 136 -20.46 -19.21 -4.66
CA SER A 136 -21.93 -19.24 -4.53
C SER A 136 -22.44 -18.37 -3.38
N LEU A 137 -21.59 -18.10 -2.37
CA LEU A 137 -21.95 -17.37 -1.17
C LEU A 137 -20.86 -16.34 -0.81
N PHE A 138 -21.29 -15.24 -0.20
CA PHE A 138 -20.44 -14.23 0.41
C PHE A 138 -21.22 -13.61 1.59
N PRO A 139 -20.62 -13.46 2.79
CA PRO A 139 -19.28 -13.90 3.19
C PRO A 139 -19.11 -15.42 3.22
N HIS A 140 -17.90 -15.92 2.95
CA HIS A 140 -17.55 -17.33 3.03
C HIS A 140 -16.23 -17.53 3.80
N ALA A 141 -16.28 -18.42 4.78
CA ALA A 141 -15.12 -18.84 5.56
C ALA A 141 -14.12 -19.62 4.69
N ALA A 142 -13.03 -18.97 4.27
CA ALA A 142 -11.93 -19.66 3.60
C ALA A 142 -11.27 -20.70 4.52
N LYS A 143 -10.87 -21.84 3.96
CA LYS A 143 -10.11 -22.86 4.69
C LYS A 143 -8.72 -22.33 5.00
N GLU A 144 -8.35 -22.32 6.28
CA GLU A 144 -7.01 -21.94 6.73
C GLU A 144 -5.97 -22.94 6.19
N PRO A 145 -4.88 -22.47 5.57
CA PRO A 145 -3.70 -23.30 5.34
C PRO A 145 -2.94 -23.51 6.65
N ASP A 146 -2.09 -24.55 6.69
CA ASP A 146 -1.21 -24.79 7.84
C ASP A 146 -0.16 -23.68 8.01
N THR A 147 0.31 -23.11 6.90
CA THR A 147 1.30 -22.03 6.84
C THR A 147 1.26 -21.33 5.48
N LEU A 148 1.66 -20.05 5.45
CA LEU A 148 1.90 -19.25 4.23
C LEU A 148 3.32 -19.44 3.68
N LEU A 149 4.22 -20.10 4.42
CA LEU A 149 5.60 -20.34 3.99
C LEU A 149 5.66 -21.28 2.78
N THR A 150 6.33 -20.84 1.71
CA THR A 150 6.44 -21.66 0.49
C THR A 150 7.25 -22.95 0.76
N PRO A 151 6.70 -24.15 0.54
CA PRO A 151 7.39 -25.42 0.84
C PRO A 151 8.76 -25.52 0.18
N ASP A 152 9.79 -26.02 0.86
CA ASP A 152 11.17 -26.05 0.34
C ASP A 152 11.31 -26.75 -1.03
N LYS A 153 10.51 -27.80 -1.27
CA LYS A 153 10.46 -28.57 -2.53
C LYS A 153 9.68 -27.92 -3.68
N ALA A 154 9.05 -26.76 -3.47
CA ALA A 154 8.27 -26.10 -4.53
C ALA A 154 9.16 -25.69 -5.71
N THR A 155 8.69 -25.93 -6.94
CA THR A 155 9.38 -25.60 -8.19
C THR A 155 9.11 -24.16 -8.64
N GLY A 156 9.97 -23.62 -9.51
CA GLY A 156 9.75 -22.28 -10.08
C GLY A 156 10.01 -21.12 -9.12
N LYS A 157 10.81 -21.37 -8.09
CA LYS A 157 11.24 -20.38 -7.10
C LYS A 157 12.76 -20.34 -6.96
N ARG A 158 13.28 -19.21 -6.49
CA ARG A 158 14.67 -19.07 -6.04
C ARG A 158 14.67 -18.41 -4.67
N VAL A 159 15.23 -19.09 -3.66
CA VAL A 159 15.39 -18.49 -2.33
C VAL A 159 16.49 -17.44 -2.40
N VAL A 160 16.20 -16.22 -1.95
CA VAL A 160 17.15 -15.09 -1.89
C VAL A 160 17.60 -14.86 -0.46
N LEU A 161 16.66 -14.84 0.48
CA LEU A 161 16.96 -14.73 1.90
C LEU A 161 16.11 -15.71 2.69
N SER A 162 16.70 -16.23 3.78
CA SER A 162 16.00 -17.08 4.75
C SER A 162 16.57 -16.86 6.14
N LYS A 163 15.70 -16.59 7.11
CA LYS A 163 15.97 -16.56 8.54
C LYS A 163 15.07 -17.56 9.26
N LYS A 164 15.67 -18.29 10.21
CA LYS A 164 14.97 -19.16 11.15
C LYS A 164 15.56 -18.93 12.56
N PRO A 165 14.77 -19.04 13.64
CA PRO A 165 15.23 -18.91 15.01
C PRO A 165 16.45 -19.78 15.29
N GLY A 166 17.42 -19.21 16.00
CA GLY A 166 18.66 -19.90 16.38
C GLY A 166 19.63 -20.22 15.23
N LYS A 167 19.25 -20.01 13.96
CA LYS A 167 20.08 -20.29 12.79
C LYS A 167 20.69 -19.02 12.21
N ASN A 168 21.78 -19.20 11.46
CA ASN A 168 22.37 -18.11 10.69
C ASN A 168 21.41 -17.65 9.59
N VAL A 169 21.50 -16.36 9.26
CA VAL A 169 20.76 -15.81 8.12
C VAL A 169 21.49 -16.17 6.85
N ASN A 170 20.71 -16.61 5.87
CA ASN A 170 21.17 -17.21 4.65
C ASN A 170 20.80 -16.30 3.48
N TYR A 171 21.80 -15.71 2.83
CA TYR A 171 21.62 -14.92 1.60
C TYR A 171 22.18 -15.66 0.40
N SER A 172 21.36 -15.82 -0.63
CA SER A 172 21.72 -16.43 -1.91
C SER A 172 21.69 -15.37 -2.99
N SER A 173 22.80 -15.19 -3.70
CA SER A 173 22.87 -14.28 -4.85
C SER A 173 21.72 -14.54 -5.81
N GLU A 174 21.16 -13.50 -6.40
CA GLU A 174 20.11 -13.56 -7.42
C GLU A 174 20.71 -13.70 -8.83
N THR A 175 21.95 -13.23 -9.02
CA THR A 175 22.63 -13.12 -10.32
C THR A 175 23.52 -14.33 -10.64
N TYR A 176 23.74 -15.24 -9.70
CA TYR A 176 24.53 -16.45 -9.95
C TYR A 176 23.67 -17.55 -10.61
N GLY A 177 24.21 -18.31 -11.57
CA GLY A 177 23.41 -19.32 -12.30
C GLY A 177 23.00 -20.54 -11.46
N GLU A 178 23.82 -20.93 -10.48
CA GLU A 178 23.57 -22.09 -9.62
C GLU A 178 22.97 -21.66 -8.27
N SER A 179 21.85 -22.27 -7.89
CA SER A 179 21.25 -22.08 -6.56
C SER A 179 22.17 -22.69 -5.49
N GLY A 180 22.52 -21.92 -4.46
CA GLY A 180 23.33 -22.40 -3.32
C GLY A 180 24.85 -22.26 -3.44
N LYS A 181 25.39 -21.61 -4.48
CA LYS A 181 26.80 -21.16 -4.52
C LYS A 181 26.88 -19.63 -4.56
N GLY A 182 27.84 -19.05 -3.81
CA GLY A 182 28.00 -17.59 -3.68
C GLY A 182 27.46 -16.97 -2.38
N TRP A 183 27.39 -17.76 -1.30
CA TRP A 183 26.98 -17.31 0.05
C TRP A 183 27.78 -16.10 0.53
N VAL A 184 27.08 -15.06 0.96
CA VAL A 184 27.69 -13.94 1.69
C VAL A 184 27.43 -14.17 3.19
N THR A 185 28.46 -13.89 3.98
CA THR A 185 28.72 -14.23 5.38
C THR A 185 27.49 -14.62 6.23
N PRO A 186 27.41 -15.85 6.74
CA PRO A 186 26.41 -16.23 7.71
C PRO A 186 26.73 -15.55 9.06
N PHE A 187 25.92 -14.58 9.46
CA PHE A 187 25.94 -14.05 10.82
C PHE A 187 24.58 -14.29 11.50
N LYS A 188 24.62 -14.44 12.83
CA LYS A 188 23.43 -14.63 13.64
C LYS A 188 22.79 -13.25 13.84
N LEU A 189 21.59 -13.06 13.30
CA LEU A 189 20.77 -11.90 13.60
C LEU A 189 20.00 -12.12 14.90
N GLY A 190 19.79 -11.03 15.65
CA GLY A 190 18.91 -11.05 16.81
C GLY A 190 17.47 -11.49 16.43
N PRO A 191 16.72 -12.06 17.37
CA PRO A 191 15.39 -12.63 17.12
C PRO A 191 14.42 -11.63 16.49
N GLN A 192 14.53 -10.34 16.84
CA GLN A 192 13.66 -9.26 16.38
C GLN A 192 14.12 -8.52 15.11
N ARG A 193 15.36 -8.79 14.62
CA ARG A 193 15.93 -8.07 13.46
C ARG A 193 15.46 -8.65 12.14
N SER A 194 15.10 -7.81 11.17
CA SER A 194 14.81 -8.24 9.80
C SER A 194 16.08 -8.68 9.05
N ALA A 195 16.01 -9.83 8.40
CA ALA A 195 16.99 -10.30 7.43
C ALA A 195 16.94 -9.49 6.14
N LEU A 196 15.76 -9.07 5.66
CA LEU A 196 15.67 -8.17 4.52
C LEU A 196 16.33 -6.80 4.81
N ALA A 197 16.10 -6.23 5.99
CA ALA A 197 16.73 -4.97 6.39
C ALA A 197 18.26 -5.10 6.50
N SER A 198 18.75 -6.27 6.92
CA SER A 198 20.18 -6.57 7.09
C SER A 198 20.85 -7.13 5.82
N LEU A 199 20.12 -7.14 4.69
CA LEU A 199 20.65 -7.56 3.39
C LEU A 199 21.80 -6.61 2.97
N PRO A 200 22.94 -7.13 2.47
CA PRO A 200 23.99 -6.31 1.90
C PRO A 200 23.49 -5.51 0.70
N ASP A 201 23.82 -4.23 0.63
CA ASP A 201 23.46 -3.34 -0.49
C ASP A 201 24.39 -3.55 -1.71
N ASP A 202 24.58 -4.81 -2.10
CA ASP A 202 25.33 -5.22 -3.29
C ASP A 202 24.36 -5.53 -4.43
N GLU A 203 23.95 -4.50 -5.18
CA GLU A 203 23.06 -4.65 -6.32
C GLU A 203 23.60 -5.62 -7.39
N ARG A 204 24.92 -5.89 -7.44
CA ARG A 204 25.48 -6.85 -8.42
C ARG A 204 25.07 -8.28 -8.08
N LYS A 205 24.78 -8.55 -6.81
CA LYS A 205 24.31 -9.86 -6.31
C LYS A 205 22.81 -9.88 -6.02
N PHE A 206 22.25 -8.77 -5.53
CA PHE A 206 20.87 -8.69 -5.04
C PHE A 206 20.05 -7.55 -5.70
N PRO A 207 20.01 -7.44 -7.03
CA PRO A 207 19.31 -6.33 -7.71
C PRO A 207 17.82 -6.21 -7.35
N VAL A 208 17.12 -7.32 -7.10
CA VAL A 208 15.68 -7.33 -6.77
C VAL A 208 15.45 -7.16 -5.27
N ALA A 209 16.19 -7.86 -4.40
CA ALA A 209 15.98 -7.76 -2.96
C ALA A 209 16.42 -6.40 -2.39
N THR A 210 17.47 -5.77 -2.93
CA THR A 210 17.83 -4.39 -2.55
C THR A 210 16.72 -3.41 -2.98
N TRP A 211 16.20 -3.53 -4.21
CA TRP A 211 15.05 -2.74 -4.64
C TRP A 211 13.81 -2.98 -3.77
N PHE A 212 13.54 -4.23 -3.41
CA PHE A 212 12.38 -4.58 -2.60
C PHE A 212 12.51 -4.07 -1.15
N LYS A 213 13.72 -4.12 -0.58
CA LYS A 213 14.06 -3.49 0.71
C LYS A 213 13.75 -2.00 0.68
N GLU A 214 14.16 -1.29 -0.37
CA GLU A 214 13.83 0.14 -0.56
C GLU A 214 12.33 0.38 -0.75
N PHE A 215 11.65 -0.48 -1.53
CA PHE A 215 10.21 -0.39 -1.78
C PHE A 215 9.38 -0.59 -0.50
N LEU A 216 9.71 -1.59 0.32
CA LEU A 216 9.06 -1.75 1.63
C LEU A 216 9.47 -0.65 2.61
N GLY A 217 10.73 -0.20 2.55
CA GLY A 217 11.26 0.78 3.48
C GLY A 217 10.80 2.22 3.25
N THR A 218 10.50 2.59 2.01
CA THR A 218 10.16 3.98 1.64
C THR A 218 9.06 4.09 0.61
N GLY A 219 8.72 3.01 -0.11
CA GLY A 219 7.70 3.02 -1.16
C GLY A 219 6.28 2.89 -0.65
N ILE A 220 6.04 2.42 0.59
CA ILE A 220 4.70 2.34 1.17
C ILE A 220 4.34 3.68 1.83
N GLN A 221 3.31 4.34 1.31
CA GLN A 221 2.90 5.68 1.71
C GLN A 221 1.46 5.64 2.23
N ARG A 222 1.27 5.69 3.56
CA ARG A 222 -0.06 5.83 4.18
C ARG A 222 -0.45 7.29 4.24
N LEU A 223 -1.28 7.73 3.29
CA LEU A 223 -1.68 9.13 3.18
C LEU A 223 -2.72 9.47 4.24
N THR A 224 -2.28 10.22 5.24
CA THR A 224 -3.13 10.76 6.31
C THR A 224 -3.00 12.27 6.29
N LEU A 225 -3.68 12.91 5.35
CA LEU A 225 -3.58 14.35 5.14
C LEU A 225 -4.03 15.11 6.39
N ASN A 226 -3.20 16.07 6.81
CA ASN A 226 -3.52 16.95 7.91
C ASN A 226 -3.64 18.39 7.40
N SER A 227 -4.88 18.81 7.22
CA SER A 227 -5.25 20.13 6.72
C SER A 227 -4.69 21.27 7.55
N LEU A 228 -4.55 21.10 8.86
CA LEU A 228 -3.95 22.12 9.74
C LEU A 228 -2.46 22.28 9.46
N LEU A 229 -1.77 21.21 9.05
CA LEU A 229 -0.37 21.29 8.61
C LEU A 229 -0.27 21.88 7.20
N ILE A 230 -1.14 21.47 6.26
CA ILE A 230 -1.16 21.99 4.89
C ILE A 230 -1.43 23.51 4.85
N ARG A 231 -2.27 24.03 5.77
CA ARG A 231 -2.55 25.47 5.89
C ARG A 231 -1.32 26.30 6.26
N ARG A 232 -0.39 25.73 7.02
CA ARG A 232 0.80 26.42 7.52
C ARG A 232 1.86 26.55 6.43
N ALA A 233 2.71 27.57 6.57
CA ALA A 233 3.88 27.68 5.72
C ALA A 233 4.85 26.51 6.02
N SER A 234 5.36 25.88 4.98
CA SER A 234 6.22 24.70 5.07
C SER A 234 7.69 25.12 5.20
N PRO A 235 8.45 24.59 6.18
CA PRO A 235 9.84 25.00 6.40
C PRO A 235 10.74 24.66 5.19
N PRO A 236 11.83 25.39 4.96
CA PRO A 236 12.80 25.03 3.91
C PRO A 236 13.51 23.70 4.22
N GLY A 237 14.19 23.13 3.22
CA GLY A 237 14.97 21.90 3.40
C GLY A 237 14.12 20.63 3.56
N GLN A 238 12.89 20.62 3.06
CA GLN A 238 12.04 19.43 3.07
C GLN A 238 12.67 18.28 2.26
N VAL A 239 12.36 17.06 2.67
CA VAL A 239 12.71 15.84 1.94
C VAL A 239 12.10 15.88 0.53
N ARG A 240 12.82 15.33 -0.45
CA ARG A 240 12.32 15.17 -1.83
C ARG A 240 11.17 14.16 -1.85
N GLY A 241 10.08 14.49 -2.54
CA GLY A 241 8.86 13.67 -2.62
C GLY A 241 7.70 14.23 -1.79
N PHE A 242 6.49 13.69 -1.99
CA PHE A 242 5.29 14.15 -1.28
C PHE A 242 5.18 13.48 0.09
N LYS A 243 4.98 14.28 1.15
CA LYS A 243 4.80 13.73 2.50
C LYS A 243 3.38 13.19 2.69
N PRO A 244 3.21 12.08 3.44
CA PRO A 244 1.89 11.52 3.68
C PRO A 244 0.90 12.45 4.42
N ASP A 245 1.39 13.43 5.17
CA ASP A 245 0.57 14.42 5.87
C ASP A 245 0.21 15.66 5.02
N GLY A 246 0.80 15.78 3.83
CA GLY A 246 0.67 16.92 2.92
C GLY A 246 1.39 18.20 3.35
N SER A 247 2.12 18.22 4.47
CA SER A 247 2.74 19.43 5.04
C SER A 247 3.77 20.10 4.13
N ASN A 248 4.31 19.38 3.15
CA ASN A 248 5.25 19.91 2.16
C ASN A 248 4.61 20.24 0.79
N LEU A 249 3.28 20.21 0.68
CA LEU A 249 2.55 20.55 -0.54
C LEU A 249 3.05 21.83 -1.23
N PRO A 250 3.30 22.97 -0.53
CA PRO A 250 3.83 24.17 -1.18
C PRO A 250 5.17 23.97 -1.89
N TRP A 251 6.05 23.14 -1.33
CA TRP A 251 7.35 22.83 -1.96
C TRP A 251 7.20 21.89 -3.14
N VAL A 252 6.32 20.89 -3.04
CA VAL A 252 6.09 19.93 -4.12
C VAL A 252 5.44 20.61 -5.32
N VAL A 253 4.46 21.50 -5.10
CA VAL A 253 3.85 22.30 -6.18
C VAL A 253 4.89 23.22 -6.83
N HIS A 254 5.74 23.86 -6.03
CA HIS A 254 6.81 24.69 -6.56
C HIS A 254 7.76 23.88 -7.46
N ASP A 255 8.22 22.73 -6.97
CA ASP A 255 9.12 21.83 -7.71
C ASP A 255 8.49 21.33 -9.02
N LEU A 256 7.21 20.94 -8.98
CA LEU A 256 6.47 20.52 -10.17
C LEU A 256 6.39 21.66 -11.20
N LYS A 257 6.10 22.89 -10.78
CA LYS A 257 6.03 24.04 -11.69
C LYS A 257 7.39 24.41 -12.30
N GLN A 258 8.47 24.27 -11.54
CA GLN A 258 9.82 24.60 -12.02
C GLN A 258 10.37 23.55 -13.00
N HIS A 259 10.22 22.26 -12.68
CA HIS A 259 10.85 21.19 -13.44
C HIS A 259 9.93 20.52 -14.47
N HIS A 260 8.61 20.58 -14.27
CA HIS A 260 7.60 19.92 -15.11
C HIS A 260 6.38 20.83 -15.39
N PRO A 261 6.57 22.00 -16.02
CA PRO A 261 5.51 23.00 -16.20
C PRO A 261 4.29 22.49 -16.98
N ASN A 262 4.47 21.55 -17.91
CA ASN A 262 3.35 20.93 -18.64
C ASN A 262 2.47 20.09 -17.70
N ARG A 263 3.08 19.25 -16.86
CA ARG A 263 2.33 18.45 -15.87
C ARG A 263 1.64 19.33 -14.83
N ALA A 264 2.27 20.44 -14.42
CA ALA A 264 1.63 21.41 -13.53
C ALA A 264 0.40 22.08 -14.16
N ARG A 265 0.44 22.35 -15.47
CA ARG A 265 -0.72 22.86 -16.22
C ARG A 265 -1.81 21.81 -16.30
N ASP A 266 -1.48 20.58 -16.67
CA ASP A 266 -2.44 19.48 -16.77
C ASP A 266 -3.10 19.18 -15.41
N TRP A 267 -2.34 19.27 -14.32
CA TRP A 267 -2.86 19.18 -12.95
C TRP A 267 -3.84 20.30 -12.64
N LEU A 268 -3.51 21.55 -12.97
CA LEU A 268 -4.40 22.69 -12.74
C LEU A 268 -5.70 22.53 -13.54
N GLU A 269 -5.63 22.16 -14.81
CA GLU A 269 -6.81 21.90 -15.64
C GLU A 269 -7.68 20.77 -15.06
N HIS A 270 -7.04 19.71 -14.54
CA HIS A 270 -7.77 18.63 -13.86
C HIS A 270 -8.46 19.11 -12.57
N VAL A 271 -7.78 19.89 -11.73
CA VAL A 271 -8.39 20.48 -10.52
C VAL A 271 -9.59 21.36 -10.89
N ARG A 272 -9.49 22.11 -12.00
CA ARG A 272 -10.57 23.00 -12.48
C ARG A 272 -11.82 22.25 -12.95
N THR A 273 -11.75 20.95 -13.25
CA THR A 273 -12.97 20.17 -13.53
C THR A 273 -13.85 20.02 -12.28
N ALA A 274 -13.23 19.98 -11.10
CA ALA A 274 -13.91 19.93 -9.81
C ALA A 274 -14.20 21.31 -9.21
N LEU A 275 -13.26 22.25 -9.36
CA LEU A 275 -13.31 23.60 -8.79
C LEU A 275 -13.08 24.65 -9.90
N PRO A 276 -14.08 24.90 -10.76
CA PRO A 276 -13.93 25.78 -11.93
C PRO A 276 -13.60 27.22 -11.55
N GLU A 277 -13.95 27.66 -10.34
CA GLU A 277 -13.64 28.98 -9.81
C GLU A 277 -12.16 29.23 -9.56
N ILE A 278 -11.31 28.20 -9.56
CA ILE A 278 -9.84 28.37 -9.42
C ILE A 278 -9.24 28.79 -10.75
N GLU A 279 -8.54 29.92 -10.76
CA GLU A 279 -7.82 30.46 -11.92
C GLU A 279 -6.35 30.00 -11.92
N SER A 280 -5.65 30.14 -10.79
CA SER A 280 -4.25 29.72 -10.67
C SER A 280 -3.93 29.20 -9.26
N ILE A 281 -2.92 28.33 -9.20
CA ILE A 281 -2.32 27.85 -7.95
C ILE A 281 -0.82 28.12 -8.03
N ASP A 282 -0.34 28.90 -7.06
CA ASP A 282 1.02 29.39 -6.97
C ASP A 282 1.59 29.16 -5.57
N THR A 283 2.88 29.43 -5.42
CA THR A 283 3.58 29.27 -4.15
C THR A 283 4.41 30.51 -3.88
N GLN A 284 4.41 31.00 -2.65
CA GLN A 284 5.23 32.13 -2.24
C GLN A 284 6.17 31.73 -1.12
N GLU A 285 7.39 32.24 -1.18
CA GLU A 285 8.40 32.07 -0.13
C GLU A 285 8.47 33.35 0.70
N ARG A 286 8.47 33.19 2.02
CA ARG A 286 8.62 34.29 2.95
C ARG A 286 10.10 34.66 3.09
N ALA A 287 10.39 35.95 3.05
CA ALA A 287 11.78 36.45 3.04
C ALA A 287 12.51 36.27 4.39
N ASP A 288 11.77 36.21 5.50
CA ASP A 288 12.30 36.17 6.87
C ASP A 288 12.79 34.77 7.27
N ASP A 289 12.01 33.72 6.95
CA ASP A 289 12.28 32.35 7.40
C ASP A 289 12.38 31.32 6.25
N ARG A 290 12.29 31.79 4.99
CA ARG A 290 12.26 30.96 3.79
C ARG A 290 11.17 29.88 3.80
N HIS A 291 10.14 30.03 4.61
CA HIS A 291 9.00 29.11 4.58
C HIS A 291 8.17 29.39 3.35
N ARG A 292 7.61 28.33 2.76
CA ARG A 292 6.80 28.41 1.55
C ARG A 292 5.35 28.06 1.83
N TYR A 293 4.43 28.84 1.29
CA TYR A 293 2.98 28.61 1.40
C TYR A 293 2.31 28.67 0.03
N LEU A 294 1.11 28.10 -0.09
CA LEU A 294 0.33 28.14 -1.34
C LEU A 294 -0.49 29.42 -1.41
N THR A 295 -0.68 29.90 -2.63
CA THR A 295 -1.64 30.95 -2.95
C THR A 295 -2.56 30.46 -4.06
N VAL A 296 -3.87 30.62 -3.85
CA VAL A 296 -4.90 30.24 -4.81
C VAL A 296 -5.55 31.52 -5.30
N THR A 297 -5.58 31.71 -6.61
CA THR A 297 -6.28 32.82 -7.26
C THR A 297 -7.61 32.31 -7.78
N TYR A 298 -8.70 32.97 -7.39
CA TYR A 298 -10.05 32.69 -7.85
C TYR A 298 -10.46 33.61 -8.98
N GLN A 299 -11.41 33.14 -9.81
CA GLN A 299 -12.06 33.96 -10.82
C GLN A 299 -12.59 35.26 -10.19
N GLY A 300 -12.26 36.39 -10.81
CA GLY A 300 -12.50 37.72 -10.23
C GLY A 300 -11.27 38.35 -9.57
N GLY A 301 -10.10 37.70 -9.66
CA GLY A 301 -8.80 38.28 -9.29
C GLY A 301 -8.47 38.26 -7.80
N ILE A 302 -9.25 37.53 -6.99
CA ILE A 302 -8.99 37.39 -5.56
C ILE A 302 -7.95 36.30 -5.35
N THR A 303 -6.76 36.67 -4.87
CA THR A 303 -5.72 35.73 -4.44
C THR A 303 -5.73 35.58 -2.93
N VAL A 304 -5.84 34.34 -2.44
CA VAL A 304 -5.80 34.02 -1.01
C VAL A 304 -4.69 33.03 -0.67
N PRO A 305 -4.08 33.12 0.52
CA PRO A 305 -3.09 32.16 0.99
C PRO A 305 -3.73 30.88 1.55
N SER A 306 -2.93 29.81 1.66
CA SER A 306 -3.34 28.46 2.10
C SER A 306 -4.12 28.42 3.41
N TRP A 307 -3.83 29.31 4.38
CA TRP A 307 -4.55 29.32 5.66
C TRP A 307 -6.00 29.80 5.59
N VAL A 308 -6.39 30.47 4.50
CA VAL A 308 -7.78 30.92 4.24
C VAL A 308 -8.53 29.96 3.32
N VAL A 309 -7.82 29.12 2.56
CA VAL A 309 -8.41 28.12 1.65
C VAL A 309 -9.23 27.07 2.42
N SER A 310 -10.30 26.57 1.80
CA SER A 310 -11.15 25.53 2.41
C SER A 310 -10.37 24.22 2.61
N ASP A 311 -10.76 23.43 3.61
CA ASP A 311 -10.12 22.13 3.88
C ASP A 311 -10.24 21.18 2.66
N GLY A 312 -11.47 21.00 2.16
CA GLY A 312 -11.73 20.15 1.00
C GLY A 312 -10.92 20.53 -0.24
N THR A 313 -10.71 21.84 -0.47
CA THR A 313 -9.84 22.30 -1.55
C THR A 313 -8.40 21.84 -1.33
N LEU A 314 -7.81 22.07 -0.15
CA LEU A 314 -6.42 21.66 0.13
C LEU A 314 -6.22 20.14 0.01
N ARG A 315 -7.19 19.35 0.47
CA ARG A 315 -7.15 17.87 0.33
C ARG A 315 -7.24 17.45 -1.12
N LEU A 316 -8.16 18.05 -1.89
CA LEU A 316 -8.29 17.79 -3.32
C LEU A 316 -6.99 18.12 -4.06
N LEU A 317 -6.38 19.28 -3.78
CA LEU A 317 -5.09 19.66 -4.36
C LEU A 317 -4.00 18.64 -4.03
N ALA A 318 -3.89 18.26 -2.75
CA ALA A 318 -2.89 17.31 -2.29
C ALA A 318 -3.02 15.93 -2.95
N LEU A 319 -4.22 15.36 -2.99
CA LEU A 319 -4.45 14.01 -3.52
C LEU A 319 -4.36 13.95 -5.05
N THR A 320 -4.88 14.96 -5.76
CA THR A 320 -4.82 15.01 -7.22
C THR A 320 -3.39 15.22 -7.72
N LEU A 321 -2.57 15.97 -6.98
CA LEU A 321 -1.18 16.24 -7.34
C LEU A 321 -0.36 14.96 -7.53
N ILE A 322 -0.67 13.90 -6.77
CA ILE A 322 0.07 12.63 -6.78
C ILE A 322 0.17 12.03 -8.19
N ALA A 323 -0.89 12.14 -8.99
CA ALA A 323 -0.93 11.61 -10.35
C ALA A 323 0.03 12.33 -11.32
N TYR A 324 0.53 13.50 -10.96
CA TYR A 324 1.39 14.34 -11.78
C TYR A 324 2.84 14.32 -11.34
N LEU A 325 3.15 13.73 -10.18
CA LEU A 325 4.50 13.66 -9.65
C LEU A 325 5.34 12.62 -10.41
N SER A 326 6.59 12.98 -10.71
CA SER A 326 7.62 12.03 -11.15
C SER A 326 8.18 11.30 -9.92
N ALA A 327 7.41 10.39 -9.33
CA ALA A 327 7.81 9.65 -8.13
C ALA A 327 8.25 8.20 -8.47
N PRO A 328 9.19 7.61 -7.70
CA PRO A 328 9.47 6.19 -7.81
C PRO A 328 8.22 5.36 -7.47
N ALA A 329 8.14 4.16 -8.05
CA ALA A 329 7.02 3.25 -7.86
C ALA A 329 6.72 3.02 -6.37
N SER A 330 5.55 3.47 -5.95
CA SER A 330 5.10 3.49 -4.56
C SER A 330 3.78 2.73 -4.40
N ALA A 331 3.36 2.50 -3.15
CA ALA A 331 2.04 1.99 -2.80
C ALA A 331 1.37 3.01 -1.88
N TYR A 332 0.36 3.70 -2.40
CA TYR A 332 -0.44 4.67 -1.67
C TYR A 332 -1.61 3.95 -0.99
N LEU A 333 -1.65 4.04 0.34
CA LEU A 333 -2.76 3.55 1.16
C LEU A 333 -3.54 4.78 1.63
N ILE A 334 -4.81 4.87 1.23
CA ILE A 334 -5.64 6.06 1.46
C ILE A 334 -6.93 5.62 2.14
N GLU A 335 -7.24 6.19 3.29
CA GLU A 335 -8.49 5.93 4.00
C GLU A 335 -9.40 7.17 3.92
N GLU A 336 -10.64 6.95 3.52
CA GLU A 336 -11.72 7.94 3.40
C GLU A 336 -11.26 9.25 2.68
N PRO A 337 -10.70 9.17 1.46
CA PRO A 337 -10.22 10.34 0.73
C PRO A 337 -11.30 11.39 0.45
N GLU A 338 -12.57 10.98 0.41
CA GLU A 338 -13.73 11.84 0.23
C GLU A 338 -14.02 12.77 1.43
N ASN A 339 -13.48 12.46 2.62
CA ASN A 339 -13.85 13.18 3.83
C ASN A 339 -13.48 14.67 3.71
N GLY A 340 -14.47 15.53 3.93
CA GLY A 340 -14.32 16.98 3.84
C GLY A 340 -14.26 17.53 2.41
N ILE A 341 -14.39 16.67 1.38
CA ILE A 341 -14.43 17.08 -0.02
C ILE A 341 -15.89 17.14 -0.49
N HIS A 342 -16.23 18.16 -1.27
CA HIS A 342 -17.57 18.32 -1.82
C HIS A 342 -17.89 17.14 -2.77
N PRO A 343 -19.10 16.54 -2.72
CA PRO A 343 -19.50 15.39 -3.54
C PRO A 343 -19.14 15.49 -5.03
N ARG A 344 -19.35 16.67 -5.64
CA ARG A 344 -19.04 16.93 -7.05
C ARG A 344 -17.54 16.81 -7.41
N ALA A 345 -16.65 16.96 -6.43
CA ALA A 345 -15.20 16.87 -6.63
C ALA A 345 -14.64 15.47 -6.34
N VAL A 346 -15.43 14.58 -5.74
CA VAL A 346 -15.01 13.22 -5.39
C VAL A 346 -14.74 12.36 -6.63
N GLU A 347 -15.51 12.55 -7.70
CA GLU A 347 -15.30 11.84 -8.96
C GLU A 347 -13.96 12.21 -9.60
N THR A 348 -13.67 13.52 -9.72
CA THR A 348 -12.38 14.03 -10.20
C THR A 348 -11.21 13.48 -9.39
N LEU A 349 -11.35 13.46 -8.06
CA LEU A 349 -10.35 12.89 -7.17
C LEU A 349 -10.06 11.42 -7.51
N LEU A 350 -11.09 10.60 -7.67
CA LEU A 350 -10.92 9.19 -8.01
C LEU A 350 -10.31 8.97 -9.39
N GLN A 351 -10.72 9.75 -10.38
CA GLN A 351 -10.13 9.71 -11.71
C GLN A 351 -8.62 10.01 -11.64
N SER A 352 -8.23 10.98 -10.83
CA SER A 352 -6.81 11.27 -10.58
C SER A 352 -6.09 10.07 -9.95
N LEU A 353 -6.67 9.46 -8.92
CA LEU A 353 -6.07 8.35 -8.21
C LEU A 353 -6.00 7.06 -9.04
N SER A 354 -6.95 6.83 -9.94
CA SER A 354 -6.94 5.66 -10.84
C SER A 354 -5.91 5.80 -11.97
N CYS A 355 -5.47 7.02 -12.27
CA CYS A 355 -4.47 7.32 -13.31
C CYS A 355 -3.02 7.33 -12.80
N VAL A 356 -2.76 6.91 -11.55
CA VAL A 356 -1.39 6.81 -11.01
C VAL A 356 -0.72 5.52 -11.50
N TYR A 357 -0.40 5.44 -12.80
CA TYR A 357 -0.01 4.19 -13.46
C TYR A 357 1.28 3.55 -12.95
N ASP A 358 2.24 4.33 -12.46
CA ASP A 358 3.55 3.82 -12.00
C ASP A 358 3.54 3.39 -10.52
N SER A 359 2.42 3.58 -9.82
CA SER A 359 2.26 3.22 -8.41
C SER A 359 1.01 2.41 -8.19
N GLN A 360 0.91 1.82 -7.01
CA GLN A 360 -0.31 1.16 -6.58
C GLN A 360 -1.11 2.09 -5.69
N VAL A 361 -2.43 2.11 -5.85
CA VAL A 361 -3.33 2.93 -5.03
C VAL A 361 -4.43 2.04 -4.48
N LEU A 362 -4.48 1.96 -3.15
CA LEU A 362 -5.51 1.24 -2.40
C LEU A 362 -6.31 2.25 -1.59
N VAL A 363 -7.60 2.38 -1.91
CA VAL A 363 -8.50 3.35 -1.28
C VAL A 363 -9.52 2.62 -0.42
N ALA A 364 -9.51 2.80 0.89
CA ALA A 364 -10.62 2.36 1.74
C ALA A 364 -11.66 3.48 1.85
N THR A 365 -12.94 3.16 1.65
CA THR A 365 -14.01 4.15 1.63
C THR A 365 -15.33 3.56 2.12
N HIS A 366 -16.22 4.44 2.57
CA HIS A 366 -17.61 4.16 2.87
C HIS A 366 -18.57 4.96 1.97
N SER A 367 -18.06 5.65 0.95
CA SER A 367 -18.82 6.55 0.10
C SER A 367 -19.53 5.82 -1.04
N PRO A 368 -20.87 5.87 -1.10
CA PRO A 368 -21.62 5.39 -2.25
C PRO A 368 -21.25 6.13 -3.54
N ILE A 369 -20.86 7.40 -3.45
CA ILE A 369 -20.45 8.22 -4.60
C ILE A 369 -19.17 7.64 -5.21
N ILE A 370 -18.19 7.27 -4.37
CA ILE A 370 -16.96 6.65 -4.87
C ILE A 370 -17.26 5.34 -5.59
N LEU A 371 -18.10 4.50 -4.99
CA LEU A 371 -18.52 3.24 -5.59
C LEU A 371 -19.28 3.44 -6.90
N SER A 372 -19.98 4.55 -7.04
CA SER A 372 -20.73 4.89 -8.25
C SER A 372 -19.86 5.22 -9.45
N SER A 373 -18.58 5.50 -9.24
CA SER A 373 -17.64 5.96 -10.25
C SER A 373 -16.53 4.94 -10.56
N VAL A 374 -16.64 3.70 -10.04
CA VAL A 374 -15.62 2.66 -10.23
C VAL A 374 -16.21 1.37 -10.81
N GLU A 375 -15.39 0.64 -11.56
CA GLU A 375 -15.77 -0.67 -12.08
C GLU A 375 -15.72 -1.74 -10.98
N ALA A 376 -16.63 -2.72 -11.07
CA ALA A 376 -16.70 -3.85 -10.12
C ALA A 376 -15.39 -4.65 -10.05
N SER A 377 -14.60 -4.70 -11.12
CA SER A 377 -13.26 -5.33 -11.18
C SER A 377 -12.24 -4.65 -10.26
N ASN A 378 -12.42 -3.36 -9.98
CA ASN A 378 -11.56 -2.56 -9.11
C ASN A 378 -12.07 -2.52 -7.65
N VAL A 379 -13.27 -3.02 -7.37
CA VAL A 379 -13.83 -3.04 -6.02
C VAL A 379 -13.42 -4.32 -5.28
N LEU A 380 -12.96 -4.16 -4.04
CA LEU A 380 -12.78 -5.25 -3.08
C LEU A 380 -13.84 -5.11 -1.99
N CYS A 381 -14.78 -6.05 -1.96
CA CYS A 381 -15.85 -6.14 -0.98
C CYS A 381 -15.37 -6.89 0.26
N PHE A 382 -15.56 -6.29 1.44
CA PHE A 382 -15.18 -6.81 2.74
C PHE A 382 -16.44 -7.06 3.57
N ALA A 383 -16.59 -8.29 4.04
CA ALA A 383 -17.67 -8.67 4.94
C ALA A 383 -17.11 -9.48 6.12
N LYS A 384 -17.87 -9.52 7.21
CA LYS A 384 -17.58 -10.38 8.35
C LYS A 384 -18.44 -11.64 8.30
N GLY A 385 -17.79 -12.79 8.35
CA GLY A 385 -18.45 -14.07 8.57
C GLY A 385 -19.06 -14.18 9.98
N SER A 386 -19.91 -15.17 10.18
CA SER A 386 -20.53 -15.48 11.48
C SER A 386 -19.53 -15.87 12.56
N ASP A 387 -18.36 -16.39 12.17
CA ASP A 387 -17.22 -16.67 13.04
C ASP A 387 -16.42 -15.41 13.43
N GLY A 388 -16.80 -14.25 12.86
CA GLY A 388 -16.16 -12.95 12.99
C GLY A 388 -15.04 -12.69 11.98
N ALA A 389 -14.67 -13.68 11.14
CA ALA A 389 -13.55 -13.59 10.24
C ALA A 389 -13.86 -12.66 9.06
N THR A 390 -12.85 -11.91 8.63
CA THR A 390 -12.94 -11.10 7.42
C THR A 390 -12.89 -12.00 6.18
N ASP A 391 -13.88 -11.87 5.29
CA ASP A 391 -13.83 -12.39 3.93
C ASP A 391 -13.75 -11.24 2.93
N ILE A 392 -12.99 -11.46 1.86
CA ILE A 392 -12.72 -10.46 0.82
C ILE A 392 -13.01 -11.09 -0.54
N VAL A 393 -13.84 -10.42 -1.34
CA VAL A 393 -14.11 -10.82 -2.72
C VAL A 393 -14.00 -9.60 -3.64
N ARG A 394 -13.51 -9.82 -4.86
CA ARG A 394 -13.52 -8.78 -5.89
C ARG A 394 -14.93 -8.59 -6.41
N GLY A 395 -15.35 -7.36 -6.72
CA GLY A 395 -16.73 -7.05 -7.07
C GLY A 395 -17.25 -7.85 -8.27
N ASP A 396 -16.46 -7.99 -9.33
CA ASP A 396 -16.79 -8.83 -10.49
C ASP A 396 -16.93 -10.34 -10.18
N GLN A 397 -16.40 -10.79 -9.04
CA GLN A 397 -16.51 -12.16 -8.54
C GLN A 397 -17.59 -12.32 -7.47
N HIS A 398 -18.20 -11.23 -6.99
CA HIS A 398 -19.18 -11.23 -5.93
C HIS A 398 -20.49 -11.92 -6.38
N PRO A 399 -21.05 -12.88 -5.62
CA PRO A 399 -22.19 -13.68 -6.05
C PRO A 399 -23.40 -12.83 -6.48
N ASN A 400 -23.71 -11.78 -5.72
CA ASN A 400 -24.81 -10.86 -6.05
C ASN A 400 -24.53 -9.93 -7.25
N LEU A 401 -23.26 -9.74 -7.64
CA LEU A 401 -22.89 -8.90 -8.79
C LEU A 401 -22.69 -9.69 -10.09
N ARG A 402 -22.62 -11.03 -10.02
CA ARG A 402 -22.46 -11.87 -11.23
C ARG A 402 -23.67 -11.84 -12.15
N THR A 403 -24.86 -11.73 -11.57
CA THR A 403 -26.13 -11.60 -12.30
C THR A 403 -26.53 -10.14 -12.53
N TRP A 404 -25.75 -9.19 -11.98
CA TRP A 404 -26.01 -7.78 -12.11
C TRP A 404 -25.68 -7.31 -13.52
N ARG A 405 -26.67 -6.73 -14.20
CA ARG A 405 -26.58 -6.28 -15.60
C ARG A 405 -26.20 -4.79 -15.74
N GLY A 406 -25.79 -4.13 -14.67
CA GLY A 406 -25.48 -2.70 -14.69
C GLY A 406 -26.67 -1.76 -14.48
N GLU A 407 -27.86 -2.27 -14.18
CA GLU A 407 -29.10 -1.47 -14.07
C GLU A 407 -29.12 -0.59 -12.81
N GLU A 408 -28.61 -1.08 -11.67
CA GLU A 408 -28.52 -0.34 -10.42
C GLU A 408 -27.07 0.03 -10.09
N ASN A 409 -26.80 1.29 -9.79
CA ASN A 409 -25.45 1.74 -9.48
C ASN A 409 -24.84 0.99 -8.26
N LEU A 410 -23.56 0.62 -8.31
CA LEU A 410 -22.83 -0.03 -7.19
C LEU A 410 -22.97 0.71 -5.85
N GLY A 411 -23.08 2.04 -5.87
CA GLY A 411 -23.34 2.85 -4.68
C GLY A 411 -24.70 2.54 -4.03
N VAL A 412 -25.73 2.27 -4.82
CA VAL A 412 -27.06 1.87 -4.33
C VAL A 412 -27.00 0.48 -3.71
N LEU A 413 -26.32 -0.47 -4.38
CA LEU A 413 -26.12 -1.81 -3.84
C LEU A 413 -25.36 -1.81 -2.52
N PHE A 414 -24.36 -0.94 -2.40
CA PHE A 414 -23.62 -0.75 -1.15
C PHE A 414 -24.50 -0.15 -0.05
N ALA A 415 -25.25 0.91 -0.36
CA ALA A 415 -26.17 1.52 0.59
C ALA A 415 -27.27 0.56 1.05
N GLY A 416 -27.69 -0.37 0.18
CA GLY A 416 -28.62 -1.46 0.51
C GLY A 416 -28.00 -2.63 1.27
N GLY A 417 -26.68 -2.61 1.54
CA GLY A 417 -25.99 -3.67 2.29
C GLY A 417 -25.67 -4.93 1.48
N VAL A 418 -25.75 -4.89 0.15
CA VAL A 418 -25.57 -6.07 -0.72
C VAL A 418 -24.09 -6.48 -0.86
N LEU A 419 -23.17 -5.54 -0.65
CA LEU A 419 -21.73 -5.69 -0.89
C LEU A 419 -20.90 -5.90 0.40
N GLY A 420 -21.53 -6.08 1.56
CA GLY A 420 -20.88 -5.97 2.87
C GLY A 420 -21.44 -6.86 3.96
#